data_AF-R9JKZ2-F1
#
_entry.id   AF-R9JKZ2-F1
#
_cell.length_a   1.000
_cell.length_b   1.000
_cell.length_c   1.000
_cell.angle_alpha   90.00
_cell.angle_beta   90.00
_cell.angle_gamma   90.00
#
_symmetry.space_group_name_H-M   'P 1'
#
loop_
_entity.id
_entity.type
_entity.pdbx_description
1 polymer ?
#
loop_
_entity_poly.entity_id
_entity_poly.type
_entity_poly.pdbx_seq_one_letter_code
_entity_poly.pdbx_strand_id
1 'polypeptide(L)'
;MSKILTAKEVRTEIYVYDTLQVDAVRFNDNGNILIADGEEAASCCLNCANPRCMFINEEASQCTKFHDIAGSVDLHMCPSRAISVGERSIEIDKSKCMGCGLCARACPVAAISVVNGKAEVHKYSNEKCIRKLPVTEKAIEEQERFLIECEHIKKQGMILQESDAVMKNIHKYVHFLNQDKQNIFVRNLFILLGNHVTIARKGNVYMRLDGFYQNENGYGILEVETGSDALDVARAILDDIAVLNSRHGISMKDNDPLAVCLYLPNKRTDYWQVVKDIKEVTGIKIRTLTIGALLLMLWNHVELQDFGNFYIDVENTSIRKELERIIGRKIQISIGTDGILESQK
;
A
#
# COMPACT_ATOMS: atom_id res chain seq x y z
N MET A 1 9.55 -4.61 21.86
CA MET A 1 8.48 -3.60 21.87
C MET A 1 8.95 -2.36 21.12
N SER A 2 8.61 -2.23 19.85
CA SER A 2 8.83 -1.00 19.09
C SER A 2 7.81 0.03 19.56
N LYS A 3 8.26 1.06 20.29
CA LYS A 3 7.41 2.20 20.68
C LYS A 3 7.14 3.02 19.42
N ILE A 4 6.00 2.78 18.78
CA ILE A 4 5.67 3.44 17.51
C ILE A 4 5.21 4.91 17.71
N LEU A 5 4.91 5.31 18.95
CA LEU A 5 4.72 6.72 19.30
C LEU A 5 6.00 7.30 19.89
N THR A 6 6.45 8.41 19.33
CA THR A 6 7.65 9.10 19.81
C THR A 6 7.46 9.55 21.26
N ALA A 7 8.56 9.76 22.00
CA ALA A 7 8.52 10.25 23.39
C ALA A 7 7.77 11.59 23.60
N LYS A 8 7.36 12.28 22.53
CA LYS A 8 6.60 13.55 22.56
C LYS A 8 5.08 13.38 22.45
N GLU A 9 4.59 12.23 22.01
CA GLU A 9 3.16 11.97 21.81
C GLU A 9 2.65 11.08 22.94
N VAL A 10 2.21 11.71 24.04
CA VAL A 10 1.76 11.00 25.24
C VAL A 10 0.27 10.67 25.11
N ARG A 11 -0.04 9.38 24.91
CA ARG A 11 -1.41 8.87 25.11
C ARG A 11 -1.62 8.60 26.59
N THR A 12 -2.74 9.07 27.14
CA THR A 12 -3.12 8.83 28.54
C THR A 12 -4.06 7.63 28.70
N GLU A 13 -4.76 7.27 27.63
CA GLU A 13 -5.71 6.15 27.60
C GLU A 13 -5.67 5.38 26.27
N ILE A 14 -5.98 4.09 26.35
CA ILE A 14 -6.23 3.20 25.21
C ILE A 14 -7.54 2.44 25.42
N TYR A 15 -8.06 1.89 24.33
CA TYR A 15 -9.27 1.09 24.36
C TYR A 15 -8.99 -0.35 23.92
N VAL A 16 -9.66 -1.31 24.56
CA VAL A 16 -9.53 -2.75 24.27
C VAL A 16 -10.93 -3.36 24.26
N TYR A 17 -11.21 -4.22 23.28
CA TYR A 17 -12.48 -4.94 23.23
C TYR A 17 -12.53 -6.07 24.27
N ASP A 18 -13.71 -6.31 24.84
CA ASP A 18 -14.02 -7.37 25.79
C ASP A 18 -14.51 -8.63 25.07
N THR A 19 -13.79 -9.06 24.04
CA THR A 19 -14.19 -10.20 23.20
C THR A 19 -13.16 -11.31 23.32
N LEU A 20 -13.61 -12.56 23.22
CA LEU A 20 -12.70 -13.72 23.21
C LEU A 20 -12.30 -14.14 21.80
N GLN A 21 -13.11 -13.79 20.79
CA GLN A 21 -12.82 -14.11 19.39
C GLN A 21 -13.43 -13.08 18.41
N VAL A 22 -12.62 -12.55 17.50
CA VAL A 22 -13.09 -11.74 16.37
C VAL A 22 -13.18 -12.59 15.10
N ASP A 23 -14.36 -12.63 14.48
CA ASP A 23 -14.63 -13.49 13.32
C ASP A 23 -14.32 -12.76 11.99
N ALA A 24 -14.72 -11.49 11.90
CA ALA A 24 -14.57 -10.70 10.68
C ALA A 24 -14.70 -9.20 10.95
N VAL A 25 -14.23 -8.42 9.97
CA VAL A 25 -14.62 -7.01 9.82
C VAL A 25 -15.30 -6.83 8.47
N ARG A 26 -16.33 -5.99 8.44
CA ARG A 26 -17.09 -5.66 7.24
C ARG A 26 -16.99 -4.17 6.95
N PHE A 27 -16.42 -3.85 5.80
CA PHE A 27 -16.33 -2.49 5.29
C PHE A 27 -17.61 -2.11 4.56
N ASN A 28 -18.17 -0.95 4.88
CA ASN A 28 -19.38 -0.43 4.26
C ASN A 28 -19.44 1.11 4.28
N ASP A 29 -20.31 1.69 3.47
CA ASP A 29 -20.43 3.14 3.31
C ASP A 29 -21.02 3.86 4.54
N ASN A 30 -21.73 3.14 5.42
CA ASN A 30 -22.43 3.69 6.59
C ASN A 30 -21.65 3.51 7.90
N GLY A 31 -20.41 3.03 7.83
CA GLY A 31 -19.54 2.76 8.97
C GLY A 31 -19.26 1.28 9.16
N ASN A 32 -17.99 0.93 9.30
CA ASN A 32 -17.54 -0.45 9.32
C ASN A 32 -18.03 -1.21 10.56
N ILE A 33 -18.17 -2.52 10.43
CA ILE A 33 -18.72 -3.41 11.46
C ILE A 33 -17.63 -4.41 11.86
N LEU A 34 -17.46 -4.61 13.16
CA LEU A 34 -16.68 -5.69 13.75
C LEU A 34 -17.64 -6.80 14.16
N ILE A 35 -17.36 -8.03 13.75
CA ILE A 35 -18.15 -9.22 14.07
C ILE A 35 -17.33 -10.05 15.05
N ALA A 36 -17.83 -10.20 16.27
CA ALA A 36 -17.14 -10.92 17.34
C ALA A 36 -18.15 -11.68 18.18
N ASP A 37 -17.80 -12.92 18.54
CA ASP A 37 -18.67 -13.83 19.30
C ASP A 37 -20.08 -13.98 18.68
N GLY A 38 -20.19 -13.89 17.34
CA GLY A 38 -21.45 -13.95 16.61
C GLY A 38 -22.31 -12.66 16.64
N GLU A 39 -21.85 -11.61 17.31
CA GLU A 39 -22.52 -10.32 17.42
C GLU A 39 -21.87 -9.27 16.51
N GLU A 40 -22.67 -8.34 16.00
CA GLU A 40 -22.19 -7.21 15.20
C GLU A 40 -22.08 -5.94 16.07
N ALA A 41 -20.89 -5.33 16.07
CA ALA A 41 -20.61 -4.05 16.73
C ALA A 41 -20.07 -3.04 15.73
N ALA A 42 -20.27 -1.74 15.98
CA ALA A 42 -19.67 -0.72 15.13
C ALA A 42 -18.15 -0.69 15.37
N SER A 43 -17.37 -0.69 14.29
CA SER A 43 -15.92 -0.54 14.38
C SER A 43 -15.56 0.86 14.85
N CYS A 44 -14.68 0.99 15.84
CA CYS A 44 -14.25 2.28 16.36
C CYS A 44 -12.76 2.34 16.71
N CYS A 45 -12.22 3.55 16.78
CA CYS A 45 -10.82 3.81 17.04
C CYS A 45 -10.43 3.41 18.46
N LEU A 46 -9.42 2.56 18.58
CA LEU A 46 -8.94 2.08 19.88
C LEU A 46 -7.86 2.95 20.53
N ASN A 47 -7.61 4.13 19.96
CA ASN A 47 -6.57 5.05 20.41
C ASN A 47 -5.21 4.35 20.58
N CYS A 48 -4.86 3.45 19.65
CA CYS A 48 -3.82 2.44 19.85
C CYS A 48 -2.47 3.01 20.31
N ALA A 49 -1.80 2.29 21.21
CA ALA A 49 -0.42 2.59 21.60
C ALA A 49 0.56 2.42 20.42
N ASN A 50 0.30 1.43 19.55
CA ASN A 50 1.05 1.20 18.32
C ASN A 50 0.12 1.32 17.10
N PRO A 51 -0.18 2.55 16.63
CA PRO A 51 -1.19 2.75 15.59
C PRO A 51 -0.66 2.36 14.20
N ARG A 52 -0.99 1.14 13.76
CA ARG A 52 -0.65 0.61 12.41
C ARG A 52 -1.24 1.45 11.27
N CYS A 53 -2.33 2.16 11.52
CA CYS A 53 -2.91 3.13 10.58
C CYS A 53 -2.08 4.42 10.41
N MET A 54 -1.13 4.70 11.31
CA MET A 54 -0.22 5.84 11.25
C MET A 54 1.18 5.44 10.79
N PHE A 55 1.64 4.24 11.15
CA PHE A 55 3.01 3.78 10.89
C PHE A 55 3.04 2.34 10.41
N ILE A 56 3.91 2.06 9.43
CA ILE A 56 4.21 0.69 9.00
C ILE A 56 5.09 -0.01 10.02
N ASN A 57 5.01 -1.34 10.06
CA ASN A 57 6.01 -2.15 10.75
C ASN A 57 7.37 -1.96 10.05
N GLU A 58 8.42 -1.75 10.84
CA GLU A 58 9.79 -1.58 10.35
C GLU A 58 10.27 -2.81 9.57
N GLU A 59 9.92 -4.03 10.01
CA GLU A 59 10.29 -5.27 9.32
C GLU A 59 9.69 -5.35 7.91
N ALA A 60 8.47 -4.85 7.72
CA ALA A 60 7.82 -4.79 6.40
C ALA A 60 8.53 -3.81 5.44
N SER A 61 9.33 -2.88 5.98
CA SER A 61 10.12 -1.93 5.19
C SER A 61 11.52 -2.44 4.80
N GLN A 62 11.89 -3.64 5.26
CA GLN A 62 13.21 -4.23 5.07
C GLN A 62 13.11 -5.49 4.22
N CYS A 63 13.89 -5.54 3.14
CA CYS A 63 14.07 -6.76 2.36
C CYS A 63 15.41 -7.41 2.72
N THR A 64 15.37 -8.59 3.33
CA THR A 64 16.56 -9.30 3.80
C THR A 64 17.50 -9.70 2.68
N LYS A 65 16.99 -9.91 1.46
CA LYS A 65 17.79 -10.20 0.26
C LYS A 65 18.74 -9.05 -0.13
N PHE A 66 18.45 -7.84 0.35
CA PHE A 66 19.14 -6.61 -0.01
C PHE A 66 19.71 -5.91 1.24
N HIS A 67 20.14 -6.67 2.25
CA HIS A 67 20.51 -6.17 3.57
C HIS A 67 21.62 -5.10 3.57
N ASP A 68 22.49 -5.06 2.57
CA ASP A 68 23.59 -4.09 2.45
C ASP A 68 23.16 -2.74 1.87
N ILE A 69 21.88 -2.60 1.53
CA ILE A 69 21.34 -1.40 0.91
C ILE A 69 20.56 -0.58 1.96
N ALA A 70 21.05 0.63 2.23
CA ALA A 70 20.39 1.55 3.15
C ALA A 70 19.06 2.06 2.58
N GLY A 71 17.97 1.73 3.27
CA GLY A 71 16.63 2.19 2.96
C GLY A 71 16.25 3.53 3.62
N SER A 72 15.12 4.06 3.18
CA SER A 72 14.42 5.17 3.83
C SER A 72 13.92 4.76 5.22
N VAL A 73 14.11 5.64 6.20
CA VAL A 73 13.63 5.48 7.58
C VAL A 73 12.22 6.04 7.81
N ASP A 74 11.56 6.58 6.77
CA ASP A 74 10.21 7.14 6.92
C ASP A 74 9.19 6.00 7.05
N LEU A 75 8.71 5.73 8.25
CA LEU A 75 7.72 4.68 8.52
C LEU A 75 6.26 5.17 8.47
N HIS A 76 5.98 6.39 7.99
CA HIS A 76 4.59 6.88 8.01
C HIS A 76 3.73 6.15 6.98
N MET A 77 2.55 5.70 7.43
CA MET A 77 1.53 5.08 6.58
C MET A 77 0.93 6.08 5.59
N CYS A 78 0.72 7.34 6.01
CA CYS A 78 0.16 8.38 5.16
C CYS A 78 1.26 9.17 4.44
N PRO A 79 1.42 9.02 3.11
CA PRO A 79 2.46 9.74 2.36
C PRO A 79 2.28 11.26 2.42
N SER A 80 1.04 11.75 2.41
CA SER A 80 0.73 13.19 2.50
C SER A 80 0.75 13.76 3.93
N ARG A 81 1.09 12.95 4.94
CA ARG A 81 1.14 13.35 6.36
C ARG A 81 -0.15 14.02 6.84
N ALA A 82 -1.29 13.45 6.45
CA ALA A 82 -2.62 13.91 6.83
C ALA A 82 -3.09 13.37 8.20
N ILE A 83 -2.33 12.49 8.86
CA ILE A 83 -2.74 11.83 10.11
C ILE A 83 -1.89 12.37 11.26
N SER A 84 -2.55 12.77 12.34
CA SER A 84 -1.91 13.22 13.59
C SER A 84 -2.52 12.54 14.81
N VAL A 85 -1.82 12.59 15.93
CA VAL A 85 -2.33 12.16 17.23
C VAL A 85 -3.31 13.22 17.77
N GLY A 86 -4.52 12.81 18.11
CA GLY A 86 -5.47 13.60 18.90
C GLY A 86 -5.58 13.06 20.34
N GLU A 87 -6.45 13.66 21.15
CA GLU A 87 -6.59 13.32 22.58
C GLU A 87 -7.05 11.87 22.80
N ARG A 88 -8.09 11.44 22.07
CA ARG A 88 -8.77 10.14 22.27
C ARG A 88 -8.93 9.33 20.98
N SER A 89 -8.44 9.86 19.87
CA SER A 89 -8.39 9.18 18.58
C SER A 89 -7.27 9.79 17.74
N ILE A 90 -6.95 9.19 16.60
CA ILE A 90 -6.20 9.91 15.57
C ILE A 90 -7.08 11.00 14.96
N GLU A 91 -6.46 11.98 14.33
CA GLU A 91 -7.12 13.06 13.59
C GLU A 91 -6.67 13.05 12.13
N ILE A 92 -7.58 13.44 11.23
CA ILE A 92 -7.34 13.50 9.79
C ILE A 92 -7.46 14.95 9.32
N ASP A 93 -6.35 15.50 8.84
CA ASP A 93 -6.34 16.75 8.09
C ASP A 93 -6.95 16.51 6.69
N LYS A 94 -8.22 16.90 6.56
CA LYS A 94 -8.99 16.75 5.32
C LYS A 94 -8.39 17.51 4.13
N SER A 95 -7.60 18.55 4.38
CA SER A 95 -6.95 19.33 3.31
C SER A 95 -5.81 18.55 2.65
N LYS A 96 -5.09 17.71 3.43
CA LYS A 96 -3.98 16.86 2.96
C LYS A 96 -4.40 15.44 2.59
N CYS A 97 -5.56 14.99 3.08
CA CYS A 97 -6.04 13.63 2.82
C CYS A 97 -6.39 13.44 1.35
N MET A 98 -5.82 12.43 0.69
CA MET A 98 -6.09 12.11 -0.71
C MET A 98 -7.25 11.11 -0.88
N GLY A 99 -7.72 10.49 0.21
CA GLY A 99 -8.77 9.46 0.16
C GLY A 99 -8.32 8.11 -0.39
N CYS A 100 -7.02 7.79 -0.34
CA CYS A 100 -6.50 6.55 -0.94
C CYS A 100 -6.84 5.26 -0.17
N GLY A 101 -7.21 5.35 1.11
CA GLY A 101 -7.61 4.18 1.91
C GLY A 101 -6.48 3.37 2.55
N LEU A 102 -5.20 3.77 2.43
CA LEU A 102 -4.07 3.08 3.10
C LEU A 102 -4.30 2.89 4.61
N CYS A 103 -4.68 3.98 5.30
CA CYS A 103 -4.93 3.93 6.74
C CYS A 103 -6.14 3.06 7.11
N ALA A 104 -7.15 2.98 6.24
CA ALA A 104 -8.32 2.13 6.41
C ALA A 104 -7.94 0.65 6.27
N ARG A 105 -7.15 0.29 5.26
CA ARG A 105 -6.61 -1.07 5.09
C ARG A 105 -5.71 -1.49 6.25
N ALA A 106 -4.90 -0.56 6.74
CA ALA A 106 -3.93 -0.79 7.81
C ALA A 106 -4.55 -0.86 9.21
N CYS A 107 -5.80 -0.43 9.40
CA CYS A 107 -6.46 -0.46 10.70
C CYS A 107 -7.04 -1.87 10.94
N PRO A 108 -6.53 -2.65 11.92
CA PRO A 108 -6.97 -4.03 12.13
C PRO A 108 -8.46 -4.13 12.48
N VAL A 109 -8.97 -3.14 13.21
CA VAL A 109 -10.35 -3.07 13.70
C VAL A 109 -11.27 -2.27 12.78
N ALA A 110 -10.84 -1.98 11.55
CA ALA A 110 -11.62 -1.22 10.56
C ALA A 110 -12.22 0.11 11.07
N ALA A 111 -11.54 0.82 11.99
CA ALA A 111 -12.05 2.06 12.57
C ALA A 111 -12.06 3.29 11.64
N ILE A 112 -11.67 3.11 10.37
CA ILE A 112 -11.52 4.20 9.41
C ILE A 112 -12.28 3.84 8.13
N SER A 113 -13.17 4.74 7.71
CA SER A 113 -13.86 4.69 6.42
C SER A 113 -13.35 5.78 5.49
N VAL A 114 -13.64 5.67 4.19
CA VAL A 114 -13.36 6.73 3.21
C VAL A 114 -14.67 7.25 2.67
N VAL A 115 -15.10 8.40 3.18
CA VAL A 115 -16.37 9.04 2.83
C VAL A 115 -16.08 10.33 2.07
N ASN A 116 -16.77 10.55 0.94
CA ASN A 116 -16.58 11.74 0.09
C ASN A 116 -15.12 12.00 -0.29
N GLY A 117 -14.36 10.94 -0.58
CA GLY A 117 -12.95 11.01 -0.96
C GLY A 117 -12.00 11.42 0.18
N LYS A 118 -12.42 11.29 1.45
CA LYS A 118 -11.61 11.61 2.62
C LYS A 118 -11.75 10.54 3.70
N ALA A 119 -10.65 10.24 4.39
CA ALA A 119 -10.69 9.32 5.51
C ALA A 119 -11.48 9.91 6.70
N GLU A 120 -12.28 9.08 7.37
CA GLU A 120 -13.07 9.41 8.55
C GLU A 120 -12.82 8.39 9.64
N VAL A 121 -12.60 8.87 10.86
CA VAL A 121 -12.28 8.04 12.02
C VAL A 121 -13.58 7.84 12.81
N HIS A 122 -14.02 6.60 12.94
CA HIS A 122 -15.14 6.24 13.80
C HIS A 122 -14.65 6.32 15.25
N LYS A 123 -15.05 7.38 15.97
CA LYS A 123 -14.63 7.58 17.35
C LYS A 123 -15.41 6.63 18.27
N TYR A 124 -14.75 6.23 19.35
CA TYR A 124 -15.39 5.47 20.42
C TYR A 124 -16.63 6.20 20.95
N SER A 125 -17.75 5.48 21.08
CA SER A 125 -18.99 5.98 21.69
C SER A 125 -19.57 4.97 22.69
N ASN A 126 -19.04 4.95 23.93
CA ASN A 126 -19.60 4.23 25.09
C ASN A 126 -20.28 2.88 24.77
N GLU A 127 -19.61 2.05 23.98
CA GLU A 127 -20.13 0.74 23.62
C GLU A 127 -19.89 -0.26 24.75
N LYS A 128 -20.83 -1.19 24.93
CA LYS A 128 -20.83 -2.15 26.06
C LYS A 128 -19.62 -3.09 26.09
N CYS A 129 -18.88 -3.20 25.00
CA CYS A 129 -17.86 -4.23 24.78
C CYS A 129 -16.44 -3.66 24.68
N ILE A 130 -16.19 -2.42 25.14
CA ILE A 130 -14.86 -1.80 25.07
C ILE A 130 -14.49 -1.22 26.43
N ARG A 131 -13.35 -1.66 26.97
CA ARG A 131 -12.75 -1.08 28.16
C ARG A 131 -11.82 0.07 27.82
N LYS A 132 -12.00 1.16 28.56
CA LYS A 132 -11.01 2.24 28.67
C LYS A 132 -9.96 1.87 29.71
N LEU A 133 -8.70 1.81 29.31
CA LEU A 133 -7.58 1.47 30.18
C LEU A 133 -6.54 2.60 30.19
N PRO A 134 -5.90 2.88 31.34
CA PRO A 134 -4.72 3.75 31.36
C PRO A 134 -3.56 3.09 30.60
N VAL A 135 -2.68 3.91 30.01
CA VAL A 135 -1.49 3.40 29.31
C VAL A 135 -0.52 2.79 30.31
N THR A 136 -0.51 1.46 30.36
CA THR A 136 0.42 0.64 31.15
C THR A 136 0.97 -0.47 30.25
N GLU A 137 2.12 -1.04 30.60
CA GLU A 137 2.73 -2.14 29.84
C GLU A 137 1.74 -3.30 29.61
N LYS A 138 1.05 -3.73 30.67
CA LYS A 138 0.02 -4.78 30.60
C LYS A 138 -1.13 -4.40 29.66
N ALA A 139 -1.63 -3.17 29.71
CA ALA A 139 -2.72 -2.74 28.85
C ALA A 139 -2.27 -2.66 27.37
N ILE A 140 -1.03 -2.25 27.11
CA ILE A 140 -0.44 -2.24 25.76
C ILE A 140 -0.32 -3.66 25.23
N GLU A 141 0.18 -4.62 26.02
CA GLU A 141 0.26 -6.03 25.63
C GLU A 141 -1.11 -6.65 25.35
N GLU A 142 -2.11 -6.29 26.17
CA GLU A 142 -3.50 -6.71 25.97
C GLU A 142 -4.08 -6.17 24.66
N GLN A 143 -3.90 -4.87 24.40
CA GLN A 143 -4.31 -4.26 23.14
C GLN A 143 -3.58 -4.86 21.93
N GLU A 144 -2.26 -5.06 22.02
CA GLU A 144 -1.47 -5.59 20.92
C GLU A 144 -1.92 -7.01 20.55
N ARG A 145 -2.17 -7.88 21.53
CA ARG A 145 -2.72 -9.23 21.28
C ARG A 145 -4.04 -9.17 20.50
N PHE A 146 -4.96 -8.31 20.93
CA PHE A 146 -6.23 -8.11 20.23
C PHE A 146 -6.04 -7.59 18.79
N LEU A 147 -5.12 -6.63 18.59
CA LEU A 147 -4.84 -6.08 17.27
C LEU A 147 -4.18 -7.11 16.33
N ILE A 148 -3.30 -7.99 16.84
CA ILE A 148 -2.70 -9.09 16.06
C ILE A 148 -3.78 -10.07 15.63
N GLU A 149 -4.70 -10.45 16.53
CA GLU A 149 -5.83 -11.30 16.16
C GLU A 149 -6.63 -10.69 15.01
N CYS A 150 -6.95 -9.40 15.10
CA CYS A 150 -7.66 -8.65 14.07
C CYS A 150 -6.90 -8.49 12.73
N GLU A 151 -5.61 -8.80 12.63
CA GLU A 151 -4.90 -8.73 11.35
C GLU A 151 -5.25 -9.87 10.41
N HIS A 152 -5.49 -11.04 10.99
CA HIS A 152 -5.69 -12.30 10.29
C HIS A 152 -7.17 -12.66 10.05
N ILE A 153 -8.09 -11.85 10.59
CA ILE A 153 -9.52 -12.07 10.40
C ILE A 153 -9.97 -11.78 8.97
N LYS A 154 -11.12 -12.35 8.61
CA LYS A 154 -11.73 -12.14 7.31
C LYS A 154 -12.19 -10.68 7.15
N LYS A 155 -11.72 -10.03 6.09
CA LYS A 155 -12.17 -8.68 5.69
C LYS A 155 -13.22 -8.81 4.58
N GLN A 156 -14.39 -8.24 4.80
CA GLN A 156 -15.55 -8.31 3.91
C GLN A 156 -15.90 -6.92 3.36
N GLY A 157 -16.50 -6.87 2.17
CA GLY A 157 -16.85 -5.62 1.52
C GLY A 157 -15.64 -4.95 0.87
N MET A 158 -15.74 -3.64 0.64
CA MET A 158 -14.68 -2.85 0.03
C MET A 158 -14.40 -1.60 0.86
N ILE A 159 -13.15 -1.19 0.90
CA ILE A 159 -12.74 0.06 1.58
C ILE A 159 -13.34 1.28 0.89
N LEU A 160 -13.39 1.24 -0.44
CA LEU A 160 -13.89 2.30 -1.29
C LEU A 160 -14.40 1.70 -2.60
N GLN A 161 -15.59 2.13 -3.02
CA GLN A 161 -16.12 1.83 -4.35
C GLN A 161 -15.39 2.68 -5.40
N GLU A 162 -14.81 2.04 -6.41
CA GLU A 162 -14.09 2.75 -7.46
C GLU A 162 -15.02 3.50 -8.43
N SER A 163 -14.52 4.60 -8.98
CA SER A 163 -15.11 5.31 -10.12
C SER A 163 -14.03 6.13 -10.83
N ASP A 164 -14.28 6.55 -12.07
CA ASP A 164 -13.36 7.42 -12.82
C ASP A 164 -13.04 8.72 -12.04
N ALA A 165 -14.03 9.30 -11.37
CA ALA A 165 -13.85 10.53 -10.58
C ALA A 165 -12.96 10.32 -9.35
N VAL A 166 -13.16 9.21 -8.64
CA VAL A 166 -12.32 8.83 -7.48
C VAL A 166 -10.86 8.66 -7.90
N MET A 167 -10.61 7.92 -8.99
CA MET A 167 -9.26 7.71 -9.50
C MET A 167 -8.59 9.00 -9.94
N LYS A 168 -9.28 9.83 -10.74
CA LYS A 168 -8.80 11.14 -11.18
C LYS A 168 -8.40 12.04 -10.01
N ASN A 169 -9.21 12.07 -8.96
CA ASN A 169 -8.92 12.86 -7.78
C ASN A 169 -7.65 12.37 -7.09
N ILE A 170 -7.51 11.06 -6.85
CA ILE A 170 -6.30 10.50 -6.22
C ILE A 170 -5.07 10.76 -7.08
N HIS A 171 -5.14 10.51 -8.39
CA HIS A 171 -4.01 10.70 -9.30
C HIS A 171 -3.55 12.17 -9.34
N LYS A 172 -4.48 13.13 -9.29
CA LYS A 172 -4.15 14.54 -9.16
C LYS A 172 -3.31 14.80 -7.91
N TYR A 173 -3.71 14.27 -6.75
CA TYR A 173 -2.92 14.45 -5.53
C TYR A 173 -1.55 13.77 -5.60
N VAL A 174 -1.47 12.55 -6.15
CA VAL A 174 -0.21 11.80 -6.31
C VAL A 174 0.77 12.56 -7.20
N HIS A 175 0.28 13.15 -8.29
CA HIS A 175 1.10 13.96 -9.18
C HIS A 175 1.70 15.19 -8.50
N PHE A 176 1.03 15.76 -7.48
CA PHE A 176 1.56 16.89 -6.68
C PHE A 176 2.47 16.46 -5.53
N LEU A 177 2.55 15.17 -5.22
CA LEU A 177 3.58 14.66 -4.31
C LEU A 177 4.95 14.73 -5.00
N ASN A 178 6.00 14.99 -4.23
CA ASN A 178 7.36 14.80 -4.74
C ASN A 178 7.69 13.31 -4.88
N GLN A 179 8.72 12.98 -5.66
CA GLN A 179 9.14 11.60 -5.92
C GLN A 179 9.32 10.79 -4.62
N ASP A 180 9.98 11.35 -3.60
CA ASP A 180 10.17 10.68 -2.31
C ASP A 180 8.84 10.21 -1.69
N LYS A 181 7.80 11.06 -1.75
CA LYS A 181 6.46 10.73 -1.25
C LYS A 181 5.68 9.79 -2.16
N GLN A 182 5.93 9.80 -3.47
CA GLN A 182 5.38 8.85 -4.41
C GLN A 182 5.96 7.44 -4.17
N ASN A 183 7.28 7.34 -3.99
CA ASN A 183 7.96 6.08 -3.66
C ASN A 183 7.44 5.51 -2.33
N ILE A 184 7.29 6.37 -1.29
CA ILE A 184 6.67 5.96 -0.02
C ILE A 184 5.23 5.49 -0.22
N PHE A 185 4.45 6.13 -1.10
CA PHE A 185 3.09 5.72 -1.37
C PHE A 185 3.05 4.33 -2.01
N VAL A 186 3.87 4.08 -3.03
CA VAL A 186 3.99 2.77 -3.67
C VAL A 186 4.47 1.72 -2.67
N ARG A 187 5.51 2.00 -1.88
CA ARG A 187 5.98 1.10 -0.82
C ARG A 187 4.85 0.69 0.12
N ASN A 188 4.09 1.66 0.63
CA ASN A 188 3.01 1.39 1.57
C ASN A 188 1.85 0.62 0.93
N LEU A 189 1.57 0.83 -0.37
CA LEU A 189 0.62 0.00 -1.12
C LEU A 189 1.10 -1.45 -1.15
N PHE A 190 2.32 -1.71 -1.59
CA PHE A 190 2.87 -3.07 -1.67
C PHE A 190 2.92 -3.79 -0.32
N ILE A 191 3.30 -3.07 0.76
CA ILE A 191 3.28 -3.62 2.12
C ILE A 191 1.88 -4.10 2.51
N LEU A 192 0.85 -3.30 2.25
CA LEU A 192 -0.54 -3.67 2.55
C LEU A 192 -1.14 -4.72 1.60
N LEU A 193 -0.43 -5.03 0.51
CA LEU A 193 -0.69 -6.12 -0.43
C LEU A 193 0.17 -7.37 -0.14
N GLY A 194 0.88 -7.42 1.00
CA GLY A 194 1.58 -8.63 1.46
C GLY A 194 3.05 -8.75 1.03
N ASN A 195 3.74 -7.64 0.76
CA ASN A 195 5.13 -7.64 0.32
C ASN A 195 6.04 -6.88 1.29
N HIS A 196 7.30 -7.27 1.40
CA HIS A 196 8.33 -6.43 2.01
C HIS A 196 8.85 -5.47 0.96
N VAL A 197 9.01 -4.18 1.29
CA VAL A 197 9.52 -3.19 0.34
C VAL A 197 10.44 -2.18 1.01
N THR A 198 11.61 -2.01 0.43
CA THR A 198 12.57 -0.97 0.82
C THR A 198 12.68 0.07 -0.29
N ILE A 199 12.52 1.34 0.07
CA ILE A 199 12.78 2.48 -0.83
C ILE A 199 14.17 3.01 -0.53
N ALA A 200 14.94 3.33 -1.56
CA ALA A 200 16.30 3.83 -1.39
C ALA A 200 16.33 5.14 -0.60
N ARG A 201 17.40 5.34 0.18
CA ARG A 201 17.62 6.59 0.91
C ARG A 201 18.03 7.72 -0.04
N LYS A 202 17.39 8.87 0.11
CA LYS A 202 17.77 10.13 -0.56
C LYS A 202 19.25 10.46 -0.38
N GLY A 203 19.91 10.83 -1.48
CA GLY A 203 21.30 11.27 -1.50
C GLY A 203 22.34 10.13 -1.56
N ASN A 204 21.89 8.88 -1.73
CA ASN A 204 22.80 7.79 -2.03
C ASN A 204 23.31 7.91 -3.48
N VAL A 205 24.44 8.60 -3.67
CA VAL A 205 25.09 8.76 -4.99
C VAL A 205 25.58 7.44 -5.60
N TYR A 206 25.67 6.37 -4.80
CA TYR A 206 26.13 5.07 -5.28
C TYR A 206 25.02 4.25 -5.96
N MET A 207 23.75 4.57 -5.71
CA MET A 207 22.61 3.85 -6.26
C MET A 207 21.46 4.80 -6.61
N ARG A 208 21.00 4.74 -7.86
CA ARG A 208 19.88 5.54 -8.39
C ARG A 208 18.58 4.73 -8.51
N LEU A 209 18.43 3.68 -7.72
CA LEU A 209 17.20 2.89 -7.70
C LEU A 209 16.15 3.52 -6.81
N ASP A 210 14.88 3.40 -7.19
CA ASP A 210 13.76 3.84 -6.36
C ASP A 210 13.53 2.89 -5.18
N GLY A 211 13.54 1.58 -5.44
CA GLY A 211 13.40 0.58 -4.40
C GLY A 211 13.49 -0.87 -4.89
N PHE A 212 13.18 -1.78 -3.97
CA PHE A 212 13.09 -3.21 -4.24
C PHE A 212 12.05 -3.82 -3.31
N TYR A 213 11.49 -4.94 -3.76
CA TYR A 213 10.52 -5.72 -3.00
C TYR A 213 10.99 -7.17 -2.84
N GLN A 214 10.43 -7.83 -1.84
CA GLN A 214 10.61 -9.26 -1.58
C GLN A 214 9.31 -9.84 -1.01
N ASN A 215 8.99 -11.06 -1.42
CA ASN A 215 7.89 -11.85 -0.87
C ASN A 215 8.23 -13.35 -0.93
N GLU A 216 7.24 -14.22 -0.71
CA GLU A 216 7.41 -15.68 -0.72
C GLU A 216 7.73 -16.24 -2.11
N ASN A 217 7.29 -15.57 -3.18
CA ASN A 217 7.43 -16.03 -4.57
C ASN A 217 8.67 -15.45 -5.27
N GLY A 218 9.26 -14.37 -4.76
CA GLY A 218 10.43 -13.76 -5.39
C GLY A 218 10.82 -12.40 -4.85
N TYR A 219 11.68 -11.72 -5.60
CA TYR A 219 12.13 -10.37 -5.32
C TYR A 219 12.46 -9.64 -6.63
N GLY A 220 12.47 -8.32 -6.59
CA GLY A 220 12.83 -7.54 -7.75
C GLY A 220 13.04 -6.07 -7.46
N ILE A 221 13.60 -5.38 -8.44
CA ILE A 221 13.68 -3.93 -8.44
C ILE A 221 12.29 -3.34 -8.65
N LEU A 222 12.06 -2.19 -8.03
CA LEU A 222 10.84 -1.42 -8.11
C LEU A 222 11.20 0.00 -8.56
N GLU A 223 10.79 0.36 -9.78
CA GLU A 223 10.93 1.72 -10.32
C GLU A 223 9.56 2.42 -10.41
N VAL A 224 9.48 3.67 -9.97
CA VAL A 224 8.23 4.43 -9.86
C VAL A 224 8.24 5.64 -10.79
N GLU A 225 7.37 5.65 -11.79
CA GLU A 225 7.26 6.74 -12.76
C GLU A 225 5.88 7.39 -12.75
N THR A 226 5.81 8.64 -12.34
CA THR A 226 4.54 9.38 -12.25
C THR A 226 4.42 10.53 -13.26
N GLY A 227 5.47 10.77 -14.03
CA GLY A 227 5.53 11.69 -15.15
C GLY A 227 5.24 11.01 -16.49
N SER A 228 5.72 11.64 -17.56
CA SER A 228 5.44 11.25 -18.94
C SER A 228 6.54 10.41 -19.59
N ASP A 229 7.68 10.22 -18.94
CA ASP A 229 8.86 9.59 -19.57
C ASP A 229 9.01 8.11 -19.18
N ALA A 230 8.07 7.30 -19.64
CA ALA A 230 8.10 5.87 -19.35
C ALA A 230 9.30 5.13 -19.95
N LEU A 231 9.95 5.67 -20.99
CA LEU A 231 11.10 5.02 -21.62
C LEU A 231 12.29 4.93 -20.69
N ASP A 232 12.48 5.95 -19.85
CA ASP A 232 13.58 5.99 -18.90
C ASP A 232 13.42 4.94 -17.80
N VAL A 233 12.19 4.52 -17.49
CA VAL A 233 11.92 3.44 -16.52
C VAL A 233 12.55 2.13 -16.93
N ALA A 234 12.34 1.71 -18.18
CA ALA A 234 12.88 0.42 -18.65
C ALA A 234 14.41 0.42 -18.64
N ARG A 235 15.03 1.57 -18.93
CA ARG A 235 16.50 1.73 -18.87
C ARG A 235 17.01 1.72 -17.44
N ALA A 236 16.37 2.49 -16.55
CA ALA A 236 16.71 2.53 -15.13
C ALA A 236 16.67 1.13 -14.51
N ILE A 237 15.62 0.35 -14.79
CA ILE A 237 15.51 -1.05 -14.33
C ILE A 237 16.72 -1.89 -14.78
N LEU A 238 17.13 -1.79 -16.04
CA LEU A 238 18.28 -2.57 -16.53
C LEU A 238 19.59 -2.12 -15.88
N ASP A 239 19.79 -0.82 -15.74
CA ASP A 239 20.95 -0.25 -15.08
C ASP A 239 21.03 -0.73 -13.62
N ASP A 240 19.91 -0.74 -12.90
CA ASP A 240 19.84 -1.19 -11.52
C ASP A 240 20.05 -2.69 -11.40
N ILE A 241 19.50 -3.51 -12.30
CA ILE A 241 19.78 -4.95 -12.34
C ILE A 241 21.29 -5.19 -12.52
N ALA A 242 21.94 -4.44 -13.41
CA ALA A 242 23.38 -4.54 -13.62
C ALA A 242 24.20 -4.09 -12.39
N VAL A 243 23.77 -3.03 -11.70
CA VAL A 243 24.37 -2.56 -10.45
C VAL A 243 24.24 -3.61 -9.34
N LEU A 244 23.04 -4.19 -9.16
CA LEU A 244 22.81 -5.23 -8.17
C LEU A 244 23.62 -6.50 -8.43
N ASN A 245 23.72 -6.92 -9.69
CA ASN A 245 24.54 -8.06 -10.06
C ASN A 245 26.03 -7.81 -9.83
N SER A 246 26.53 -6.65 -10.23
CA SER A 246 27.96 -6.33 -10.13
C SER A 246 28.44 -6.02 -8.71
N ARG A 247 27.61 -5.38 -7.88
CA ARG A 247 28.01 -4.89 -6.54
C ARG A 247 27.46 -5.70 -5.38
N HIS A 248 26.32 -6.36 -5.56
CA HIS A 248 25.60 -7.06 -4.49
C HIS A 248 25.46 -8.57 -4.77
N GLY A 249 26.00 -9.06 -5.89
CA GLY A 249 25.98 -10.48 -6.25
C GLY A 249 24.58 -11.04 -6.53
N ILE A 250 23.60 -10.16 -6.79
CA ILE A 250 22.22 -10.57 -7.07
C ILE A 250 22.11 -10.98 -8.53
N SER A 251 21.81 -12.26 -8.76
CA SER A 251 21.62 -12.82 -10.10
C SER A 251 20.59 -12.02 -10.90
N MET A 252 20.96 -11.68 -12.14
CA MET A 252 20.08 -10.98 -13.09
C MET A 252 18.82 -11.81 -13.44
N LYS A 253 18.93 -13.14 -13.43
CA LYS A 253 17.85 -14.05 -13.84
C LYS A 253 16.79 -14.25 -12.76
N ASP A 254 17.15 -13.93 -11.52
CA ASP A 254 16.30 -14.15 -10.34
C ASP A 254 15.57 -12.86 -9.93
N ASN A 255 15.62 -11.83 -10.77
CA ASN A 255 14.96 -10.55 -10.53
C ASN A 255 13.62 -10.51 -11.29
N ASP A 256 12.54 -10.19 -10.58
CA ASP A 256 11.23 -9.92 -11.15
C ASP A 256 10.94 -8.41 -11.12
N PRO A 257 11.50 -7.63 -12.06
CA PRO A 257 11.45 -6.17 -11.99
C PRO A 257 10.04 -5.63 -12.25
N LEU A 258 9.68 -4.60 -11.49
CA LEU A 258 8.40 -3.91 -11.54
C LEU A 258 8.59 -2.45 -11.94
N ALA A 259 7.89 -2.04 -12.99
CA ALA A 259 7.63 -0.65 -13.31
C ALA A 259 6.25 -0.27 -12.74
N VAL A 260 6.19 0.69 -11.83
CA VAL A 260 4.95 1.22 -11.28
C VAL A 260 4.71 2.61 -11.82
N CYS A 261 3.68 2.74 -12.65
CA CYS A 261 3.35 3.99 -13.29
C CYS A 261 2.14 4.68 -12.65
N LEU A 262 2.04 6.01 -12.77
CA LEU A 262 0.76 6.68 -12.49
C LEU A 262 -0.28 6.31 -13.56
N TYR A 263 0.16 6.19 -14.81
CA TYR A 263 -0.64 5.85 -15.98
C TYR A 263 0.15 4.90 -16.88
N LEU A 264 -0.51 3.91 -17.49
CA LEU A 264 0.15 3.06 -18.48
C LEU A 264 0.60 3.90 -19.68
N PRO A 265 1.83 3.69 -20.18
CA PRO A 265 2.35 4.41 -21.33
C PRO A 265 1.45 4.27 -22.57
N ASN A 266 1.30 5.34 -23.35
CA ASN A 266 0.49 5.32 -24.57
C ASN A 266 1.01 4.28 -25.56
N LYS A 267 0.13 3.70 -26.37
CA LYS A 267 0.50 2.66 -27.37
C LYS A 267 1.51 3.15 -28.41
N ARG A 268 1.57 4.46 -28.64
CA ARG A 268 2.51 5.10 -29.59
C ARG A 268 3.91 5.33 -29.00
N THR A 269 4.09 5.10 -27.71
CA THR A 269 5.42 5.19 -27.10
C THR A 269 6.20 3.93 -27.39
N ASP A 270 7.51 4.05 -27.58
CA ASP A 270 8.37 2.89 -27.83
C ASP A 270 8.52 1.98 -26.58
N TYR A 271 7.98 2.38 -25.43
CA TYR A 271 8.10 1.66 -24.16
C TYR A 271 7.70 0.18 -24.29
N TRP A 272 6.57 -0.10 -24.94
CA TRP A 272 6.07 -1.45 -25.09
C TRP A 272 6.92 -2.32 -26.01
N GLN A 273 7.55 -1.70 -27.02
CA GLN A 273 8.51 -2.38 -27.88
C GLN A 273 9.80 -2.65 -27.11
N VAL A 274 10.29 -1.67 -26.35
CA VAL A 274 11.49 -1.81 -25.51
C VAL A 274 11.32 -2.93 -24.48
N VAL A 275 10.18 -3.00 -23.78
CA VAL A 275 9.90 -4.09 -22.82
C VAL A 275 9.92 -5.46 -23.50
N LYS A 276 9.37 -5.56 -24.73
CA LYS A 276 9.42 -6.79 -25.52
C LYS A 276 10.86 -7.16 -25.92
N ASP A 277 11.61 -6.20 -26.46
CA ASP A 277 12.98 -6.39 -26.90
C ASP A 277 13.88 -6.83 -25.73
N ILE A 278 13.70 -6.22 -24.54
CA ILE A 278 14.41 -6.61 -23.32
C ILE A 278 14.16 -8.08 -22.99
N LYS A 279 12.91 -8.53 -23.02
CA LYS A 279 12.57 -9.94 -22.78
C LYS A 279 13.20 -10.85 -23.82
N GLU A 280 13.13 -10.51 -25.11
CA GLU A 280 13.66 -11.34 -26.19
C GLU A 280 15.18 -11.47 -26.14
N VAL A 281 15.89 -10.38 -25.79
CA VAL A 281 17.35 -10.34 -25.74
C VAL A 281 17.91 -10.91 -24.43
N THR A 282 17.29 -10.58 -23.30
CA THR A 282 17.85 -10.86 -21.96
C THR A 282 17.10 -11.95 -21.19
N GLY A 283 15.86 -12.27 -21.59
CA GLY A 283 14.93 -13.11 -20.83
C GLY A 283 14.21 -12.40 -19.69
N ILE A 284 14.57 -11.15 -19.37
CA ILE A 284 13.99 -10.38 -18.27
C ILE A 284 12.61 -9.86 -18.67
N LYS A 285 11.59 -10.15 -17.85
CA LYS A 285 10.24 -9.62 -18.04
C LYS A 285 10.03 -8.43 -17.09
N ILE A 286 9.95 -7.23 -17.64
CA ILE A 286 9.52 -6.05 -16.88
C ILE A 286 8.01 -6.11 -16.76
N ARG A 287 7.50 -6.20 -15.53
CA ARG A 287 6.05 -6.16 -15.26
C ARG A 287 5.65 -4.71 -15.04
N THR A 288 4.54 -4.29 -15.62
CA THR A 288 4.08 -2.89 -15.55
C THR A 288 2.72 -2.82 -14.87
N LEU A 289 2.66 -2.10 -13.76
CA LEU A 289 1.46 -1.88 -12.95
C LEU A 289 1.17 -0.39 -12.85
N THR A 290 -0.08 -0.04 -12.56
CA THR A 290 -0.43 1.33 -12.19
C THR A 290 -0.70 1.45 -10.70
N ILE A 291 -0.48 2.65 -10.16
CA ILE A 291 -0.94 3.01 -8.81
C ILE A 291 -2.45 2.75 -8.65
N GLY A 292 -3.24 3.01 -9.70
CA GLY A 292 -4.67 2.70 -9.72
C GLY A 292 -4.96 1.19 -9.60
N ALA A 293 -4.21 0.32 -10.26
CA ALA A 293 -4.35 -1.12 -10.12
C ALA A 293 -4.03 -1.60 -8.69
N LEU A 294 -2.97 -1.06 -8.08
CA LEU A 294 -2.61 -1.34 -6.69
C LEU A 294 -3.71 -0.89 -5.71
N LEU A 295 -4.30 0.27 -5.94
CA LEU A 295 -5.43 0.78 -5.15
C LEU A 295 -6.67 -0.10 -5.27
N LEU A 296 -6.99 -0.58 -6.47
CA LEU A 296 -8.11 -1.49 -6.68
C LEU A 296 -7.93 -2.80 -5.91
N MET A 297 -6.72 -3.38 -5.90
CA MET A 297 -6.42 -4.55 -5.07
C MET A 297 -6.55 -4.24 -3.58
N LEU A 298 -6.01 -3.11 -3.13
CA LEU A 298 -6.08 -2.67 -1.74
C LEU A 298 -7.53 -2.51 -1.26
N TRP A 299 -8.40 -1.87 -2.07
CA TRP A 299 -9.80 -1.65 -1.72
C TRP A 299 -10.62 -2.94 -1.66
N ASN A 300 -10.18 -3.99 -2.34
CA ASN A 300 -10.80 -5.32 -2.32
C ASN A 300 -10.07 -6.30 -1.39
N HIS A 301 -9.16 -5.83 -0.54
CA HIS A 301 -8.42 -6.65 0.43
C HIS A 301 -7.60 -7.79 -0.18
N VAL A 302 -7.18 -7.63 -1.43
CA VAL A 302 -6.34 -8.60 -2.14
C VAL A 302 -4.89 -8.48 -1.67
N GLU A 303 -4.23 -9.61 -1.50
CA GLU A 303 -2.77 -9.69 -1.39
C GLU A 303 -2.22 -10.27 -2.70
N LEU A 304 -1.07 -9.75 -3.13
CA LEU A 304 -0.44 -10.12 -4.40
C LEU A 304 1.04 -10.41 -4.17
N GLN A 305 1.40 -11.68 -4.31
CA GLN A 305 2.78 -12.15 -4.21
C GLN A 305 3.37 -12.54 -5.58
N ASP A 306 2.54 -12.88 -6.57
CA ASP A 306 2.99 -13.19 -7.94
C ASP A 306 2.60 -12.08 -8.91
N PHE A 307 3.60 -11.41 -9.47
CA PHE A 307 3.43 -10.33 -10.44
C PHE A 307 3.54 -10.80 -11.90
N GLY A 308 3.76 -12.09 -12.15
CA GLY A 308 4.06 -12.65 -13.47
C GLY A 308 3.09 -12.26 -14.58
N ASN A 309 1.79 -12.20 -14.26
CA ASN A 309 0.73 -11.89 -15.22
C ASN A 309 0.62 -10.39 -15.57
N PHE A 310 1.42 -9.53 -14.93
CA PHE A 310 1.52 -8.10 -15.25
C PHE A 310 2.65 -7.78 -16.23
N TYR A 311 3.27 -8.79 -16.85
CA TYR A 311 4.07 -8.58 -18.04
C TYR A 311 3.13 -8.24 -19.22
N ILE A 312 3.24 -7.01 -19.70
CA ILE A 312 2.51 -6.49 -20.85
C ILE A 312 3.49 -5.84 -21.83
N ASP A 313 3.18 -5.91 -23.11
CA ASP A 313 4.05 -5.46 -24.19
C ASP A 313 3.23 -4.95 -25.38
N VAL A 314 3.88 -4.73 -26.53
CA VAL A 314 3.25 -4.17 -27.73
C VAL A 314 2.03 -4.99 -28.22
N GLU A 315 1.96 -6.28 -27.91
CA GLU A 315 0.87 -7.18 -28.32
C GLU A 315 -0.33 -7.12 -27.36
N ASN A 316 -0.09 -6.87 -26.08
CA ASN A 316 -1.13 -6.69 -25.07
C ASN A 316 -0.74 -5.59 -24.09
N THR A 317 -1.45 -4.46 -24.16
CA THR A 317 -1.21 -3.25 -23.35
C THR A 317 -2.32 -3.00 -22.32
N SER A 318 -2.95 -4.07 -21.82
CA SER A 318 -4.00 -3.99 -20.80
C SER A 318 -3.76 -4.98 -19.66
N ILE A 319 -3.96 -4.48 -18.44
CA ILE A 319 -3.92 -5.26 -17.19
C ILE A 319 -5.31 -5.55 -16.63
N ARG A 320 -6.40 -5.06 -17.25
CA ARG A 320 -7.76 -5.16 -16.71
C ARG A 320 -8.21 -6.60 -16.48
N LYS A 321 -8.08 -7.45 -17.51
CA LYS A 321 -8.61 -8.83 -17.43
C LYS A 321 -7.97 -9.59 -16.27
N GLU A 322 -6.67 -9.41 -16.09
CA GLU A 322 -5.92 -10.03 -15.01
C GLU A 322 -6.33 -9.46 -13.66
N LEU A 323 -6.48 -8.14 -13.56
CA LEU A 323 -6.93 -7.49 -12.33
C LEU A 323 -8.36 -7.90 -11.92
N GLU A 324 -9.29 -8.00 -12.88
CA GLU A 324 -10.66 -8.51 -12.63
C GLU A 324 -10.66 -9.96 -12.17
N ARG A 325 -9.74 -10.78 -12.70
CA ARG A 325 -9.57 -12.19 -12.29
C ARG A 325 -9.06 -12.28 -10.85
N ILE A 326 -8.05 -11.48 -10.49
CA ILE A 326 -7.48 -11.43 -9.15
C ILE A 326 -8.50 -10.90 -8.13
N ILE A 327 -9.20 -9.82 -8.47
CA ILE A 327 -10.20 -9.21 -7.59
C ILE A 327 -11.49 -10.05 -7.50
N GLY A 328 -11.78 -10.87 -8.51
CA GLY A 328 -12.97 -11.73 -8.55
C GLY A 328 -14.26 -11.00 -8.91
N ARG A 329 -14.17 -9.79 -9.48
CA ARG A 329 -15.32 -9.02 -10.00
C ARG A 329 -14.91 -8.07 -11.12
N LYS A 330 -15.91 -7.57 -11.85
CA LYS A 330 -15.72 -6.49 -12.83
C LYS A 330 -15.35 -5.19 -12.14
N ILE A 331 -14.47 -4.43 -12.80
CA ILE A 331 -13.99 -3.13 -12.30
C ILE A 331 -14.83 -2.00 -12.91
N GLN A 332 -15.27 -1.06 -12.07
CA GLN A 332 -16.10 0.09 -12.42
C GLN A 332 -15.28 1.33 -12.81
N ILE A 333 -14.24 1.13 -13.62
CA ILE A 333 -13.46 2.18 -14.26
C ILE A 333 -13.69 2.09 -15.77
N SER A 334 -14.02 3.19 -16.42
CA SER A 334 -14.27 3.20 -17.86
C SER A 334 -13.01 2.74 -18.62
N ILE A 335 -13.21 2.09 -19.76
CA ILE A 335 -12.12 1.55 -20.57
C ILE A 335 -11.25 2.69 -21.09
N GLY A 336 -9.94 2.62 -20.86
CA GLY A 336 -8.97 3.62 -21.31
C GLY A 336 -8.94 4.92 -20.49
N THR A 337 -9.70 5.02 -19.39
CA THR A 337 -9.64 6.17 -18.49
C THR A 337 -8.21 6.38 -18.02
N ASP A 338 -7.62 7.52 -18.42
CA ASP A 338 -6.29 7.99 -18.04
C ASP A 338 -5.18 6.94 -18.09
N GLY A 339 -5.27 5.91 -18.92
CA GLY A 339 -4.22 4.88 -18.93
C GLY A 339 -4.21 3.98 -17.68
N ILE A 340 -5.26 3.95 -16.84
CA ILE A 340 -5.21 3.24 -15.54
C ILE A 340 -5.05 1.73 -15.73
N LEU A 341 -5.83 1.12 -16.63
CA LEU A 341 -5.86 -0.33 -16.85
C LEU A 341 -5.59 -0.75 -18.31
N GLU A 342 -5.59 0.22 -19.22
CA GLU A 342 -5.30 0.06 -20.65
C GLU A 342 -4.46 1.23 -21.12
N SER A 343 -3.41 0.99 -21.90
CA SER A 343 -2.74 2.07 -22.62
C SER A 343 -3.69 2.83 -23.53
N GLN A 344 -3.58 4.17 -23.52
CA GLN A 344 -4.33 5.02 -24.44
C GLN A 344 -3.77 4.93 -25.87
N LYS A 345 -4.58 5.41 -26.83
CA LYS A 345 -4.26 5.41 -28.26
C LYS A 345 -3.09 6.29 -28.66
#